data_AF-A0A2M8A8A4-F1
#
_entry.id   AF-A0A2M8A8A4-F1
#
_cell.length_a   1.000
_cell.length_b   1.000
_cell.length_c   1.000
_cell.angle_alpha   90.00
_cell.angle_beta   90.00
_cell.angle_gamma   90.00
#
_symmetry.space_group_name_H-M   'P 1'
#
loop_
_entity.id
_entity.type
_entity.pdbx_description
1 polymer ?
#
loop_
_entity_poly.entity_id
_entity_poly.type
_entity_poly.pdbx_seq_one_letter_code
_entity_poly.pdbx_strand_id
1 'polypeptide(L)'
;MSFSGNYLSLNTKYCKIYGEGKIDLGNETGQVSIQTAGTIDHNQIDDDVILDLVMLTDFFFSEDAMKKMTKDIQEASSLDPVKLDRPTFEKGLREILGKEEADKLIAQASLYGEFKKLPDSFKKALVFNDLKMKWNNNSKSYQSFSKIGISNIYNKPINKYVDGKVELIKKRSGDILTIYLEINPNNWFFFTYTRGVMQAISSDIDFNAAITETKPDKRKAKAEKGQEPYQFMYSTDRKKKDFLREFDE
;
A
#
# COMPACT_ATOMS: atom_id res chain seq x y z
N MET A 1 3.44 24.27 13.69
CA MET A 1 2.08 23.70 13.79
C MET A 1 1.65 23.34 12.39
N SER A 2 1.46 22.05 12.08
CA SER A 2 0.85 21.63 10.81
C SER A 2 -0.65 21.63 10.98
N PHE A 3 -1.37 22.42 10.20
CA PHE A 3 -2.83 22.35 10.16
C PHE A 3 -3.25 21.07 9.41
N SER A 4 -4.29 20.40 9.92
CA SER A 4 -4.99 19.33 9.20
C SER A 4 -5.98 19.96 8.21
N GLY A 5 -6.23 19.30 7.09
CA GLY A 5 -7.15 19.73 6.05
C GLY A 5 -6.55 19.58 4.65
N ASN A 6 -7.43 19.68 3.65
CA ASN A 6 -7.02 19.66 2.26
C ASN A 6 -6.56 21.06 1.83
N TYR A 7 -5.43 21.12 1.14
CA TYR A 7 -4.90 22.33 0.55
C TYR A 7 -4.59 22.10 -0.92
N LEU A 8 -4.95 23.07 -1.76
CA LEU A 8 -4.69 23.06 -3.19
C LEU A 8 -4.13 24.43 -3.58
N SER A 9 -3.06 24.44 -4.35
CA SER A 9 -2.46 25.65 -4.87
C SER A 9 -2.09 25.51 -6.33
N LEU A 10 -2.26 26.60 -7.07
CA LEU A 10 -1.92 26.70 -8.47
C LEU A 10 -0.86 27.80 -8.64
N ASN A 11 0.28 27.42 -9.21
CA ASN A 11 1.31 28.35 -9.63
C ASN A 11 1.19 28.58 -11.14
N THR A 12 0.58 29.70 -11.53
CA THR A 12 0.35 30.06 -12.93
C THR A 12 1.62 30.45 -13.69
N LYS A 13 2.70 30.80 -12.98
CA LYS A 13 3.99 31.15 -13.61
C LYS A 13 4.77 29.92 -14.04
N TYR A 14 4.73 28.86 -13.24
CA TYR A 14 5.44 27.61 -13.52
C TYR A 14 4.50 26.49 -14.00
N CYS A 15 3.21 26.78 -14.16
CA CYS A 15 2.16 25.82 -14.54
C CYS A 15 2.18 24.55 -13.65
N LYS A 16 2.28 24.75 -12.33
CA LYS A 16 2.31 23.66 -11.35
C LYS A 16 1.10 23.70 -10.44
N ILE A 17 0.46 22.55 -10.25
CA ILE A 17 -0.54 22.33 -9.21
C ILE A 17 0.12 21.54 -8.08
N TYR A 18 -0.07 22.01 -6.86
CA TYR A 18 0.28 21.28 -5.65
C TYR A 18 -0.97 21.06 -4.80
N GLY A 19 -1.18 19.82 -4.37
CA GLY A 19 -2.20 19.44 -3.42
C GLY A 19 -1.62 18.71 -2.21
N GLU A 20 -2.22 18.90 -1.05
CA GLU A 20 -1.97 18.08 0.13
C GLU A 20 -3.28 17.75 0.86
N GLY A 21 -3.30 16.62 1.56
CA GLY A 21 -4.45 16.16 2.34
C GLY A 21 -4.88 14.73 1.98
N LYS A 22 -6.18 14.45 2.07
CA LYS A 22 -6.75 13.19 1.57
C LYS A 22 -6.72 13.18 0.05
N ILE A 23 -6.25 12.09 -0.52
CA ILE A 23 -6.18 11.91 -1.97
C ILE A 23 -7.12 10.76 -2.32
N ASP A 24 -8.05 11.01 -3.24
CA ASP A 24 -8.85 9.94 -3.83
C ASP A 24 -8.18 9.56 -5.15
N LEU A 25 -7.70 8.31 -5.23
CA LEU A 25 -7.11 7.77 -6.46
C LEU A 25 -8.19 7.30 -7.45
N GLY A 26 -9.48 7.47 -7.14
CA GLY A 26 -10.62 7.00 -7.93
C GLY A 26 -10.63 5.48 -8.04
N ASN A 27 -10.35 4.77 -6.95
CA ASN A 27 -10.17 3.32 -6.98
C ASN A 27 -11.50 2.54 -7.04
N GLU A 28 -11.63 1.66 -8.02
CA GLU A 28 -12.76 0.74 -8.17
C GLU A 28 -12.34 -0.69 -7.82
N THR A 29 -11.99 -0.92 -6.56
CA THR A 29 -11.33 -2.14 -6.08
C THR A 29 -12.24 -3.08 -5.27
N GLY A 30 -13.56 -2.96 -5.44
CA GLY A 30 -14.54 -3.86 -4.82
C GLY A 30 -14.39 -3.92 -3.29
N GLN A 31 -14.08 -5.11 -2.76
CA GLN A 31 -13.88 -5.30 -1.31
C GLN A 31 -12.50 -4.89 -0.80
N VAL A 32 -11.53 -4.59 -1.68
CA VAL A 32 -10.22 -4.08 -1.26
C VAL A 32 -10.36 -2.58 -0.99
N SER A 33 -10.15 -2.18 0.26
CA SER A 33 -10.17 -0.79 0.67
C SER A 33 -8.79 -0.17 0.48
N ILE A 34 -8.73 0.93 -0.27
CA ILE A 34 -7.53 1.76 -0.40
C ILE A 34 -7.90 3.13 0.14
N GLN A 35 -7.14 3.62 1.11
CA GLN A 35 -7.24 4.97 1.63
C GLN A 35 -5.87 5.63 1.54
N THR A 36 -5.82 6.84 0.97
CA THR A 36 -4.56 7.55 0.84
C THR A 36 -4.66 8.99 1.34
N ALA A 37 -3.54 9.48 1.84
CA ALA A 37 -3.32 10.87 2.15
C ALA A 37 -1.86 11.20 1.92
N GLY A 38 -1.56 12.45 1.57
CA GLY A 38 -0.20 12.85 1.25
C GLY A 38 -0.18 14.10 0.39
N THR A 39 0.76 14.15 -0.55
CA THR A 39 0.90 15.26 -1.50
C THR A 39 0.78 14.79 -2.94
N ILE A 40 0.31 15.70 -3.79
CA ILE A 40 0.27 15.55 -5.24
C ILE A 40 0.90 16.79 -5.88
N ASP A 41 1.85 16.55 -6.78
CA ASP A 41 2.47 17.56 -7.61
C ASP A 41 2.15 17.24 -9.06
N HIS A 42 1.43 18.13 -9.75
CA HIS A 42 1.15 18.03 -11.18
C HIS A 42 1.84 19.17 -11.93
N ASN A 43 2.79 18.81 -12.77
CA ASN A 43 3.42 19.73 -13.70
C ASN A 43 2.64 19.69 -15.03
N GLN A 44 2.01 20.80 -15.38
CA GLN A 44 1.14 20.87 -16.56
C GLN A 44 1.91 21.04 -17.87
N ILE A 45 3.22 21.32 -17.81
CA ILE A 45 4.05 21.50 -19.01
C ILE A 45 4.39 20.16 -19.65
N ASP A 46 4.77 19.19 -18.83
CA ASP A 46 5.14 17.82 -19.23
C ASP A 46 4.05 16.79 -18.92
N ASP A 47 2.94 17.23 -18.31
CA ASP A 47 1.83 16.38 -17.84
C ASP A 47 2.28 15.29 -16.86
N ASP A 48 3.29 15.59 -16.05
CA ASP A 48 3.81 14.68 -15.03
C ASP A 48 3.08 14.85 -13.69
N VAL A 49 2.62 13.73 -13.12
CA VAL A 49 1.90 13.69 -11.84
C VAL A 49 2.69 12.80 -10.88
N ILE A 50 3.20 13.42 -9.82
CA ILE A 50 3.95 12.75 -8.75
C ILE A 50 3.13 12.80 -7.46
N LEU A 51 3.06 11.67 -6.77
CA LEU A 51 2.42 11.54 -5.47
C LEU A 51 3.43 11.06 -4.43
N ASP A 52 3.41 11.63 -3.22
CA ASP A 52 4.04 11.09 -2.00
C ASP A 52 2.91 10.72 -1.05
N LEU A 53 2.68 9.41 -0.86
CA LEU A 53 1.49 8.90 -0.19
C LEU A 53 1.83 8.16 1.10
N VAL A 54 0.96 8.35 2.08
CA VAL A 54 0.58 7.34 3.06
C VAL A 54 -0.58 6.56 2.46
N MET A 55 -0.46 5.24 2.37
CA MET A 55 -1.49 4.38 1.78
C MET A 55 -1.84 3.25 2.74
N LEU A 56 -3.11 3.17 3.12
CA LEU A 56 -3.69 2.07 3.87
C LEU A 56 -4.43 1.17 2.89
N THR A 57 -3.97 -0.07 2.75
CA THR A 57 -4.59 -1.10 1.91
C THR A 57 -5.12 -2.20 2.81
N ASP A 58 -6.42 -2.45 2.75
CA ASP A 58 -7.09 -3.47 3.57
C ASP A 58 -7.84 -4.47 2.70
N PHE A 59 -7.58 -5.75 2.91
CA PHE A 59 -8.16 -6.85 2.13
C PHE A 59 -8.21 -8.13 2.94
N PHE A 60 -9.19 -8.99 2.65
CA PHE A 60 -9.32 -10.29 3.31
C PHE A 60 -8.24 -11.27 2.80
N PHE A 61 -7.48 -11.90 3.69
CA PHE A 61 -6.42 -12.83 3.32
C PHE A 61 -6.15 -13.89 4.39
N SER A 62 -5.31 -14.88 4.08
CA SER A 62 -4.82 -15.86 5.06
C SER A 62 -4.00 -15.16 6.15
N GLU A 63 -4.49 -15.17 7.39
CA GLU A 63 -3.76 -14.62 8.53
C GLU A 63 -2.41 -15.29 8.73
N ASP A 64 -2.33 -16.60 8.51
CA ASP A 64 -1.09 -17.36 8.71
C ASP A 64 -0.05 -17.03 7.64
N ALA A 65 -0.48 -16.80 6.40
CA ALA A 65 0.42 -16.31 5.35
C ALA A 65 0.93 -14.90 5.68
N MET A 66 0.05 -14.00 6.10
CA MET A 66 0.44 -12.64 6.48
C MET A 66 1.37 -12.61 7.70
N LYS A 67 1.17 -13.50 8.69
CA LYS A 67 2.07 -13.65 9.84
C LYS A 67 3.47 -14.06 9.42
N LYS A 68 3.60 -14.99 8.46
CA LYS A 68 4.89 -15.42 7.91
C LYS A 68 5.61 -14.27 7.21
N MET A 69 4.95 -13.60 6.27
CA MET A 69 5.48 -12.40 5.61
C MET A 69 5.89 -11.31 6.61
N THR A 70 5.06 -11.06 7.63
CA THR A 70 5.36 -10.08 8.69
C THR A 70 6.67 -10.44 9.39
N LYS A 71 6.82 -11.70 9.79
CA LYS A 71 8.01 -12.19 10.48
C LYS A 71 9.25 -12.02 9.61
N ASP A 72 9.19 -12.41 8.34
CA ASP A 72 10.32 -12.33 7.42
C ASP A 72 10.82 -10.89 7.25
N ILE A 73 9.90 -9.94 7.07
CA ILE A 73 10.27 -8.52 6.97
C ILE A 73 10.81 -7.99 8.31
N GLN A 74 10.23 -8.38 9.45
CA GLN A 74 10.70 -7.97 10.78
C GLN A 74 12.11 -8.49 11.10
N GLU A 75 12.43 -9.72 10.71
CA GLU A 75 13.71 -10.37 10.98
C GLU A 75 14.82 -9.95 9.98
N ALA A 76 14.45 -9.38 8.84
CA ALA A 76 15.41 -8.88 7.85
C ALA A 76 16.20 -7.66 8.36
N SER A 77 17.38 -7.89 8.95
CA SER A 77 18.26 -6.85 9.50
C SER A 77 18.94 -5.99 8.42
N SER A 78 18.93 -6.43 7.16
CA SER A 78 19.51 -5.71 6.02
C SER A 78 18.66 -4.55 5.52
N LEU A 79 17.41 -4.42 5.99
CA LEU A 79 16.48 -3.39 5.53
C LEU A 79 16.63 -2.11 6.34
N ASP A 80 16.63 -0.98 5.64
CA ASP A 80 16.73 0.34 6.26
C ASP A 80 15.44 0.68 7.02
N PRO A 81 15.52 1.32 8.20
CA PRO A 81 14.34 1.79 8.91
C PRO A 81 13.66 2.94 8.17
N VAL A 82 12.34 3.02 8.25
CA VAL A 82 11.59 4.16 7.71
C VAL A 82 11.63 5.37 8.62
N LYS A 83 11.45 6.55 8.04
CA LYS A 83 11.31 7.81 8.78
C LYS A 83 9.87 8.00 9.25
N LEU A 84 9.66 7.91 10.57
CA LEU A 84 8.34 8.12 11.20
C LEU A 84 8.03 9.60 11.47
N ASP A 85 9.03 10.48 11.38
CA ASP A 85 8.93 11.93 11.51
C ASP A 85 8.72 12.63 10.15
N ARG A 86 8.48 11.87 9.08
CA ARG A 86 8.26 12.45 7.74
C ARG A 86 7.02 13.34 7.78
N PRO A 87 7.10 14.62 7.35
CA PRO A 87 5.94 15.53 7.39
C PRO A 87 4.71 14.98 6.65
N THR A 88 4.91 14.37 5.47
CA THR A 88 3.82 13.73 4.70
C THR A 88 3.14 12.62 5.50
N PHE A 89 3.92 11.86 6.27
CA PHE A 89 3.38 10.77 7.09
C PHE A 89 2.59 11.31 8.29
N GLU A 90 3.14 12.26 9.04
CA GLU A 90 2.40 12.85 10.17
C GLU A 90 1.10 13.54 9.73
N LYS A 91 1.15 14.31 8.62
CA LYS A 91 -0.06 14.92 8.05
C LYS A 91 -1.03 13.85 7.59
N GLY A 92 -0.56 12.85 6.84
CA GLY A 92 -1.38 11.76 6.33
C GLY A 92 -2.07 10.96 7.44
N LEU A 93 -1.39 10.68 8.55
CA LEU A 93 -2.00 10.06 9.73
C LEU A 93 -3.14 10.92 10.28
N ARG A 94 -2.93 12.23 10.44
CA ARG A 94 -3.98 13.15 10.94
C ARG A 94 -5.18 13.20 10.02
N GLU A 95 -4.98 13.14 8.71
CA GLU A 95 -6.07 13.09 7.74
C GLU A 95 -6.85 11.76 7.84
N ILE A 96 -6.15 10.63 7.85
CA ILE A 96 -6.78 9.31 7.76
C ILE A 96 -7.42 8.89 9.09
N LEU A 97 -6.72 9.06 10.21
CA LEU A 97 -7.15 8.59 11.53
C LEU A 97 -7.84 9.68 12.36
N GLY A 98 -7.77 10.93 11.92
CA GLY A 98 -8.16 12.08 12.72
C GLY A 98 -7.06 12.50 13.72
N LYS A 99 -7.16 13.75 14.16
CA LYS A 99 -6.11 14.41 14.95
C LYS A 99 -5.75 13.67 16.25
N GLU A 100 -6.75 13.22 17.00
CA GLU A 100 -6.50 12.64 18.33
C GLU A 100 -5.75 11.30 18.26
N GLU A 101 -6.18 10.38 17.39
CA GLU A 101 -5.50 9.09 17.21
C GLU A 101 -4.12 9.26 16.58
N ALA A 102 -4.00 10.15 15.59
CA ALA A 102 -2.74 10.43 14.93
C ALA A 102 -1.71 11.05 15.88
N ASP A 103 -2.08 12.06 16.67
CA ASP A 103 -1.15 12.71 17.60
C ASP A 103 -0.67 11.73 18.70
N LYS A 104 -1.52 10.76 19.10
CA LYS A 104 -1.11 9.66 20.00
C LYS A 104 -0.08 8.73 19.35
N LEU A 105 -0.21 8.43 18.06
CA LEU A 105 0.77 7.60 17.33
C LEU A 105 2.08 8.34 17.10
N ILE A 106 2.01 9.60 16.68
CA ILE A 106 3.17 10.46 16.45
C ILE A 106 3.97 10.61 17.75
N ALA A 107 3.30 10.88 18.87
CA ALA A 107 3.96 10.96 20.17
C ALA A 107 4.67 9.64 20.56
N GLN A 108 4.07 8.48 20.30
CA GLN A 108 4.73 7.19 20.54
C GLN A 108 5.98 7.03 19.67
N ALA A 109 5.88 7.34 18.37
CA ALA A 109 7.01 7.26 17.45
C ALA A 109 8.15 8.20 17.86
N SER A 110 7.86 9.43 18.28
CA SER A 110 8.87 10.38 18.75
C SER A 110 9.53 9.94 20.07
N LEU A 111 8.78 9.30 20.98
CA LEU A 111 9.29 8.90 22.30
C LEU A 111 10.05 7.57 22.29
N TYR A 112 9.64 6.63 21.45
CA TYR A 112 10.15 5.25 21.47
C TYR A 112 10.84 4.83 20.18
N GLY A 113 10.79 5.64 19.12
CA GLY A 113 11.28 5.27 17.78
C GLY A 113 10.39 4.24 17.07
N GLU A 114 9.29 3.81 17.69
CA GLU A 114 8.38 2.79 17.16
C GLU A 114 6.95 3.01 17.68
N PHE A 115 5.99 2.32 17.07
CA PHE A 115 4.62 2.28 17.56
C PHE A 115 4.44 1.16 18.58
N LYS A 116 4.00 1.48 19.79
CA LYS A 116 3.69 0.47 20.81
C LYS A 116 2.29 -0.11 20.66
N LYS A 117 1.30 0.76 20.42
CA LYS A 117 -0.10 0.36 20.27
C LYS A 117 -0.73 1.05 19.07
N LEU A 118 -1.15 0.24 18.10
CA LEU A 118 -1.87 0.69 16.92
C LEU A 118 -3.38 0.74 17.19
N PRO A 119 -4.09 1.83 16.83
CA PRO A 119 -5.55 1.90 16.87
C PRO A 119 -6.16 0.98 15.80
N ASP A 120 -7.40 0.55 16.00
CA ASP A 120 -8.04 -0.42 15.09
C ASP A 120 -8.22 0.12 13.66
N SER A 121 -8.44 1.43 13.53
CA SER A 121 -8.48 2.18 12.27
C SER A 121 -7.21 2.01 11.41
N PHE A 122 -6.05 1.76 12.04
CA PHE A 122 -4.75 1.63 11.39
C PHE A 122 -4.28 0.18 11.21
N LYS A 123 -5.01 -0.80 11.74
CA LYS A 123 -4.69 -2.24 11.64
C LYS A 123 -5.13 -2.82 10.29
N LYS A 124 -4.56 -2.32 9.20
CA LYS A 124 -4.88 -2.75 7.83
C LYS A 124 -3.93 -3.83 7.34
N ALA A 125 -4.36 -4.59 6.33
CA ALA A 125 -3.55 -5.66 5.73
C ALA A 125 -2.13 -5.18 5.37
N LEU A 126 -2.01 -4.03 4.70
CA LEU A 126 -0.74 -3.36 4.42
C LEU A 126 -0.86 -1.86 4.61
N VAL A 127 0.04 -1.27 5.38
CA VAL A 127 0.14 0.18 5.55
C VAL A 127 1.50 0.65 5.09
N PHE A 128 1.50 1.54 4.11
CA PHE A 128 2.70 2.18 3.60
C PHE A 128 2.84 3.56 4.23
N ASN A 129 3.97 3.80 4.90
CA ASN A 129 4.25 5.13 5.42
C ASN A 129 4.79 6.03 4.31
N ASP A 130 5.55 5.49 3.34
CA ASP A 130 6.22 6.21 2.25
C ASP A 130 6.04 5.43 0.94
N LEU A 131 5.10 5.89 0.10
CA LEU A 131 4.85 5.32 -1.21
C LEU A 131 4.81 6.45 -2.23
N LYS A 132 5.88 6.56 -3.02
CA LYS A 132 5.95 7.53 -4.11
C LYS A 132 5.49 6.92 -5.41
N MET A 133 4.47 7.53 -6.02
CA MET A 133 3.86 7.03 -7.25
C MET A 133 3.86 8.10 -8.34
N LYS A 134 3.91 7.67 -9.59
CA LYS A 134 3.71 8.52 -10.76
C LYS A 134 2.56 7.99 -11.61
N TRP A 135 1.88 8.87 -12.31
CA TRP A 135 0.89 8.44 -13.31
C TRP A 135 1.58 7.99 -14.60
N ASN A 136 1.21 6.82 -15.11
CA ASN A 136 1.65 6.29 -16.40
C ASN A 136 0.49 6.33 -17.39
N ASN A 137 0.65 7.17 -18.43
CA ASN A 137 -0.37 7.39 -19.44
C ASN A 137 -0.57 6.21 -20.40
N ASN A 138 0.41 5.33 -20.58
CA ASN A 138 0.34 4.18 -21.50
C ASN A 138 -0.47 3.04 -20.87
N SER A 139 -0.11 2.65 -19.64
CA SER A 139 -0.80 1.61 -18.87
C SER A 139 -2.09 2.10 -18.22
N LYS A 140 -2.28 3.43 -18.11
CA LYS A 140 -3.36 4.07 -17.34
C LYS A 140 -3.29 3.64 -15.87
N SER A 141 -2.12 3.78 -15.26
CA SER A 141 -1.88 3.30 -13.89
C SER A 141 -1.09 4.30 -13.04
N TYR A 142 -1.26 4.21 -11.72
CA TYR A 142 -0.30 4.78 -10.78
C TYR A 142 0.79 3.74 -10.52
N GLN A 143 2.05 4.10 -10.73
CA GLN A 143 3.21 3.21 -10.57
C GLN A 143 4.19 3.77 -9.53
N SER A 144 4.61 2.93 -8.58
CA SER A 144 5.68 3.32 -7.66
C SER A 144 7.02 3.48 -8.38
N PHE A 145 7.88 4.41 -7.93
CA PHE A 145 9.20 4.61 -8.56
C PHE A 145 10.36 4.70 -7.56
N SER A 146 10.09 4.48 -6.27
CA SER A 146 11.10 4.46 -5.21
C SER A 146 10.95 3.21 -4.34
N LYS A 147 11.89 3.02 -3.40
CA LYS A 147 11.70 2.09 -2.28
C LYS A 147 10.35 2.34 -1.59
N ILE A 148 9.77 1.26 -1.08
CA ILE A 148 8.46 1.26 -0.43
C ILE A 148 8.68 1.20 1.08
N GLY A 149 8.19 2.21 1.79
CA GLY A 149 8.21 2.23 3.25
C GLY A 149 6.99 1.51 3.82
N ILE A 150 7.20 0.38 4.48
CA ILE A 150 6.15 -0.38 5.16
C ILE A 150 6.09 0.07 6.61
N SER A 151 4.93 0.58 7.02
CA SER A 151 4.66 0.98 8.40
C SER A 151 4.29 -0.21 9.26
N ASN A 152 3.21 -0.91 8.91
CA ASN A 152 2.70 -2.04 9.66
C ASN A 152 1.95 -3.01 8.75
N ILE A 153 1.87 -4.25 9.23
CA ILE A 153 1.03 -5.31 8.69
C ILE A 153 0.07 -5.71 9.81
N TYR A 154 -1.23 -5.47 9.62
CA TYR A 154 -2.24 -5.56 10.68
C TYR A 154 -1.79 -4.82 11.95
N ASN A 155 -1.70 -5.50 13.09
CA ASN A 155 -1.29 -4.93 14.36
C ASN A 155 0.23 -5.00 14.63
N LYS A 156 1.04 -5.36 13.62
CA LYS A 156 2.49 -5.57 13.77
C LYS A 156 3.26 -4.42 13.10
N PRO A 157 3.96 -3.58 13.88
CA PRO A 157 4.87 -2.58 13.34
C PRO A 157 6.00 -3.25 12.55
N ILE A 158 6.28 -2.72 11.38
CA ILE A 158 7.37 -3.14 10.48
C ILE A 158 8.43 -2.05 10.41
N ASN A 159 8.01 -0.83 10.04
CA ASN A 159 8.83 0.37 9.92
C ASN A 159 10.14 0.17 9.13
N LYS A 160 10.07 -0.51 7.99
CA LYS A 160 11.23 -0.81 7.12
C LYS A 160 10.96 -0.46 5.67
N TYR A 161 12.01 0.01 4.99
CA TYR A 161 12.02 0.15 3.54
C TYR A 161 12.34 -1.19 2.88
N VAL A 162 11.61 -1.51 1.83
CA VAL A 162 11.89 -2.64 0.93
C VAL A 162 12.02 -2.14 -0.51
N ASP A 163 12.76 -2.88 -1.31
CA ASP A 163 12.65 -2.75 -2.76
C ASP A 163 11.30 -3.35 -3.20
N GLY A 164 10.76 -2.91 -4.33
CA GLY A 164 9.47 -3.41 -4.78
C GLY A 164 8.77 -2.52 -5.79
N LYS A 165 7.56 -2.95 -6.17
CA LYS A 165 6.72 -2.27 -7.16
C LYS A 165 5.26 -2.33 -6.72
N VAL A 166 4.59 -1.19 -6.68
CA VAL A 166 3.15 -1.07 -6.49
C VAL A 166 2.54 -0.44 -7.73
N GLU A 167 1.51 -1.08 -8.26
CA GLU A 167 0.76 -0.58 -9.40
C GLU A 167 -0.74 -0.61 -9.14
N LEU A 168 -1.42 0.49 -9.45
CA LEU A 168 -2.88 0.57 -9.50
C LEU A 168 -3.33 0.94 -10.91
N ILE A 169 -3.75 -0.05 -11.69
CA ILE A 169 -4.22 0.11 -13.07
C ILE A 169 -5.71 0.44 -13.10
N LYS A 170 -6.07 1.50 -13.84
CA LYS A 170 -7.45 1.91 -14.07
C LYS A 170 -8.09 1.12 -15.20
N LYS A 171 -9.18 0.42 -14.91
CA LYS A 171 -9.97 -0.33 -15.91
C LYS A 171 -11.45 -0.10 -15.68
N ARG A 172 -12.21 -0.01 -16.78
CA ARG A 172 -13.69 0.12 -16.77
C ARG A 172 -14.42 -1.02 -16.04
N SER A 173 -13.74 -2.14 -15.81
CA SER A 173 -14.31 -3.36 -15.24
C SER A 173 -13.88 -3.62 -13.81
N GLY A 174 -13.41 -2.58 -13.10
CA GLY A 174 -12.73 -2.70 -11.83
C GLY A 174 -11.20 -2.67 -11.99
N ASP A 175 -10.57 -1.95 -11.08
CA ASP A 175 -9.14 -1.68 -11.07
C ASP A 175 -8.32 -2.92 -10.74
N ILE A 176 -7.06 -2.90 -11.16
CA ILE A 176 -6.08 -3.93 -10.85
C ILE A 176 -5.06 -3.35 -9.89
N LEU A 177 -4.94 -3.93 -8.70
CA LEU A 177 -3.90 -3.59 -7.73
C LEU A 177 -2.86 -4.70 -7.75
N THR A 178 -1.59 -4.37 -8.01
CA THR A 178 -0.48 -5.30 -7.91
C THR A 178 0.56 -4.74 -6.94
N ILE A 179 1.02 -5.58 -6.00
CA ILE A 179 2.02 -5.24 -5.00
C ILE A 179 3.11 -6.31 -5.04
N TYR A 180 4.34 -5.88 -5.30
CA TYR A 180 5.55 -6.69 -5.23
C TYR A 180 6.47 -6.08 -4.17
N LEU A 181 6.87 -6.89 -3.19
CA LEU A 181 7.78 -6.50 -2.11
C LEU A 181 8.98 -7.44 -2.15
N GLU A 182 10.19 -6.89 -2.22
CA GLU A 182 11.44 -7.62 -2.30
C GLU A 182 12.32 -7.24 -1.11
N ILE A 183 12.55 -8.20 -0.22
CA ILE A 183 13.51 -8.08 0.88
C ILE A 183 14.92 -8.28 0.33
N ASN A 184 15.08 -9.29 -0.53
CA ASN A 184 16.27 -9.59 -1.31
C ASN A 184 15.89 -10.53 -2.49
N PRO A 185 16.81 -10.84 -3.43
CA PRO A 185 16.49 -11.64 -4.61
C PRO A 185 15.88 -13.03 -4.33
N ASN A 186 16.11 -13.59 -3.14
CA ASN A 186 15.59 -14.90 -2.72
C ASN A 186 14.40 -14.80 -1.76
N ASN A 187 14.03 -13.60 -1.30
CA ASN A 187 12.93 -13.36 -0.39
C ASN A 187 12.04 -12.21 -0.88
N TRP A 188 10.91 -12.58 -1.49
CA TRP A 188 9.96 -11.64 -2.09
C TRP A 188 8.52 -12.12 -1.93
N PHE A 189 7.58 -11.18 -1.98
CA PHE A 189 6.14 -11.40 -1.88
C PHE A 189 5.44 -10.69 -3.03
N PHE A 190 4.48 -11.36 -3.66
CA PHE A 190 3.71 -10.83 -4.77
C PHE A 190 2.22 -11.00 -4.50
N PHE A 191 1.47 -9.91 -4.66
CA PHE A 191 0.02 -9.85 -4.57
C PHE A 191 -0.53 -9.20 -5.83
N THR A 192 -1.61 -9.74 -6.38
CA THR A 192 -2.37 -9.08 -7.44
C THR A 192 -3.86 -9.30 -7.23
N TYR A 193 -4.61 -8.21 -7.28
CA TYR A 193 -6.04 -8.19 -7.08
C TYR A 193 -6.74 -7.67 -8.32
N THR A 194 -7.79 -8.38 -8.74
CA THR A 194 -8.73 -7.88 -9.75
C THR A 194 -10.07 -8.61 -9.59
N ARG A 195 -11.18 -7.88 -9.73
CA ARG A 195 -12.55 -8.42 -9.80
C ARG A 195 -12.86 -9.47 -8.72
N GLY A 196 -12.72 -9.06 -7.46
CA GLY A 196 -12.99 -9.95 -6.32
C GLY A 196 -11.96 -11.05 -6.08
N VAL A 197 -10.87 -11.13 -6.85
CA VAL A 197 -9.89 -12.21 -6.67
C VAL A 197 -8.52 -11.65 -6.30
N MET A 198 -8.09 -11.92 -5.07
CA MET A 198 -6.72 -11.67 -4.60
C MET A 198 -5.86 -12.91 -4.84
N GLN A 199 -4.74 -12.76 -5.53
CA GLN A 199 -3.79 -13.83 -5.80
C GLN A 199 -2.46 -13.48 -5.17
N ALA A 200 -1.85 -14.43 -4.46
CA ALA A 200 -0.50 -14.21 -3.94
C ALA A 200 0.42 -15.41 -4.13
N ILE A 201 1.71 -15.11 -4.25
CA ILE A 201 2.81 -16.07 -4.29
C ILE A 201 4.05 -15.40 -3.70
N SER A 202 4.93 -16.18 -3.10
CA SER A 202 6.21 -15.74 -2.56
C SER A 202 7.31 -16.72 -2.94
N SER A 203 8.58 -16.34 -2.78
CA SER A 203 9.66 -17.32 -2.72
C SER A 203 9.63 -18.15 -1.43
N ASP A 204 8.90 -17.71 -0.40
CA ASP A 204 8.74 -18.42 0.86
C ASP A 204 7.72 -19.57 0.73
N ILE A 205 8.20 -20.80 0.95
CA ILE A 205 7.40 -22.03 0.83
C ILE A 205 6.32 -22.08 1.90
N ASP A 206 6.61 -21.62 3.12
CA ASP A 206 5.67 -21.63 4.22
C ASP A 206 4.54 -20.63 3.99
N PHE A 207 4.82 -19.45 3.44
CA PHE A 207 3.82 -18.47 3.01
C PHE A 207 2.88 -19.09 1.97
N ASN A 208 3.46 -19.74 0.96
CA ASN A 208 2.71 -20.41 -0.10
C ASN A 208 1.84 -21.55 0.45
N ALA A 209 2.39 -22.39 1.34
CA ALA A 209 1.67 -23.46 2.01
C ALA A 209 0.48 -22.93 2.83
N ALA A 210 0.65 -21.82 3.56
CA ALA A 210 -0.44 -21.21 4.33
C ALA A 210 -1.63 -20.77 3.44
N ILE A 211 -1.39 -20.46 2.17
CA ILE A 211 -2.45 -20.16 1.20
C ILE A 211 -3.08 -21.45 0.69
N THR A 212 -2.27 -22.40 0.22
CA THR A 212 -2.74 -23.64 -0.44
C THR A 212 -3.41 -24.62 0.52
N GLU A 213 -3.08 -24.59 1.81
CA GLU A 213 -3.68 -25.43 2.85
C GLU A 213 -4.96 -24.81 3.43
N THR A 214 -5.19 -23.50 3.24
CA THR A 214 -6.45 -22.88 3.67
C THR A 214 -7.62 -23.50 2.90
N LYS A 215 -8.63 -24.03 3.60
CA LYS A 215 -9.80 -24.67 2.96
C LYS A 215 -10.55 -23.68 2.03
N PRO A 216 -11.10 -24.13 0.88
CA PRO A 216 -11.76 -23.24 -0.08
C PRO A 216 -12.82 -22.30 0.51
N ASP A 217 -13.66 -22.78 1.45
CA ASP A 217 -14.69 -21.95 2.08
C ASP A 217 -14.11 -20.87 3.00
N LYS A 218 -12.91 -21.10 3.56
CA LYS A 218 -12.18 -20.12 4.36
C LYS A 218 -11.40 -19.11 3.52
N ARG A 219 -11.31 -19.32 2.20
CA ARG A 219 -10.70 -18.37 1.26
C ARG A 219 -11.67 -17.30 0.76
N LYS A 220 -12.96 -17.41 1.06
CA LYS A 220 -14.00 -16.49 0.62
C LYS A 220 -14.33 -15.49 1.72
N ALA A 221 -14.40 -14.21 1.38
CA ALA A 221 -14.95 -13.21 2.29
C ALA A 221 -16.48 -13.24 2.23
N LYS A 222 -17.12 -12.72 3.28
CA LYS A 222 -18.55 -12.45 3.24
C LYS A 222 -18.83 -11.34 2.23
N ALA A 223 -19.86 -11.49 1.42
CA ALA A 223 -20.34 -10.46 0.52
C ALA A 223 -21.79 -10.15 0.88
N GLU A 224 -22.11 -8.86 1.02
CA GLU A 224 -23.50 -8.42 1.16
C GLU A 224 -24.24 -8.48 -0.18
N LYS A 225 -25.58 -8.42 -0.15
CA LYS A 225 -26.39 -8.49 -1.37
C LYS A 225 -26.06 -7.31 -2.29
N GLY A 226 -25.53 -7.60 -3.47
CA GLY A 226 -25.12 -6.59 -4.46
C GLY A 226 -23.63 -6.21 -4.40
N GLN A 227 -22.88 -6.72 -3.42
CA GLN A 227 -21.43 -6.59 -3.36
C GLN A 227 -20.76 -7.71 -4.17
N GLU A 228 -19.66 -7.37 -4.85
CA GLU A 228 -18.87 -8.36 -5.59
C GLU A 228 -18.33 -9.44 -4.64
N PRO A 229 -18.47 -10.74 -4.96
CA PRO A 229 -17.86 -11.81 -4.18
C PRO A 229 -16.34 -11.66 -4.12
N TYR A 230 -15.75 -11.92 -2.97
CA TYR A 230 -14.30 -11.86 -2.80
C TYR A 230 -13.74 -13.23 -2.39
N GLN A 231 -12.61 -13.60 -2.98
CA GLN A 231 -11.79 -14.71 -2.54
C GLN A 231 -10.30 -14.45 -2.73
N PHE A 232 -9.47 -15.16 -1.95
CA PHE A 232 -8.04 -15.23 -2.21
C PHE A 232 -7.61 -16.62 -2.72
N MET A 233 -6.51 -16.67 -3.47
CA MET A 233 -5.92 -17.93 -3.95
C MET A 233 -4.41 -17.82 -4.19
N TYR A 234 -3.78 -18.96 -4.41
CA TYR A 234 -2.39 -19.05 -4.80
C TYR A 234 -2.20 -18.56 -6.25
N SER A 235 -1.15 -17.77 -6.49
CA SER A 235 -0.80 -17.20 -7.80
C SER A 235 0.20 -18.10 -8.55
N THR A 236 0.80 -17.58 -9.63
CA THR A 236 1.84 -18.27 -10.39
C THR A 236 3.08 -17.40 -10.55
N ASP A 237 4.26 -18.02 -10.64
CA ASP A 237 5.51 -17.31 -10.94
C ASP A 237 5.44 -16.53 -12.25
N ARG A 238 4.69 -17.07 -13.23
CA ARG A 238 4.47 -16.40 -14.52
C ARG A 238 3.83 -15.04 -14.34
N LYS A 239 2.78 -14.92 -13.52
CA LYS A 239 2.12 -13.62 -13.27
C LYS A 239 3.07 -12.60 -12.67
N LYS A 240 3.91 -13.01 -11.72
CA LYS A 240 4.93 -12.14 -11.12
C LYS A 240 5.95 -11.69 -12.17
N LYS A 241 6.46 -12.62 -12.99
CA LYS A 241 7.43 -12.31 -14.05
C LYS A 241 6.86 -11.39 -15.12
N ASP A 242 5.63 -11.65 -15.56
CA ASP A 242 4.93 -10.83 -16.56
C ASP A 242 4.74 -9.40 -16.03
N PHE A 243 4.29 -9.24 -14.78
CA PHE A 243 4.18 -7.94 -14.11
C PHE A 243 5.52 -7.20 -14.04
N LEU A 244 6.59 -7.85 -13.56
CA LEU A 244 7.89 -7.19 -13.42
C LEU A 244 8.41 -6.69 -14.76
N ARG A 245 8.23 -7.47 -15.83
CA ARG A 245 8.62 -7.11 -17.20
C ARG A 245 7.81 -5.92 -17.70
N GLU A 246 6.49 -5.95 -17.58
CA GLU A 246 5.60 -4.89 -18.05
C GLU A 246 5.76 -3.57 -17.28
N PHE A 247 6.17 -3.64 -16.00
CA PHE A 247 6.37 -2.44 -15.18
C PHE A 247 7.63 -1.65 -15.58
N ASP A 248 8.64 -2.32 -16.15
CA ASP A 248 9.89 -1.69 -16.58
C ASP A 248 9.85 -1.18 -18.04
N GLU A 249 8.75 -1.45 -18.77
CA GLU A 249 8.48 -1.00 -20.14
C GLU A 249 7.78 0.38 -20.17
#